data_AF-A0A8C7N0D1-F1
#
_entry.id   AF-A0A8C7N0D1-F1
#
_cell.length_a   1.000
_cell.length_b   1.000
_cell.length_c   1.000
_cell.angle_alpha   90.00
_cell.angle_beta   90.00
_cell.angle_gamma   90.00
#
_symmetry.space_group_name_H-M   'P 1'
#
loop_
_entity.id
_entity.type
_entity.pdbx_description
1 polymer ?
#
loop_
_entity_poly.entity_id
_entity_poly.type
_entity_poly.pdbx_seq_one_letter_code
_entity_poly.pdbx_strand_id
1 'polypeptide(L)'
;MLEVHHRAKISPKNSAQFDAMDVGQDINLNSPNKGLGPAGGADPLTDVPVEGGAVGVSSINTLPPGLTEEEAEEIRSELVKVEEEISTLRQVLLAKEKHSADLKRKLGLSPLNELKQNLTKGWQDVQTSNAYVRTTEKLGEWNEKVLPLSLTLNVYLRTPAVGY
;
A
#
# COMPACT_ATOMS: atom_id res chain seq x y z
N MET A 1 -20.70 -66.29 15.12
CA MET A 1 -19.95 -66.15 13.85
C MET A 1 -19.26 -64.80 13.87
N LEU A 2 -18.01 -64.77 13.40
CA LEU A 2 -17.06 -63.67 13.49
C LEU A 2 -17.46 -62.48 12.62
N GLU A 3 -17.49 -61.27 13.17
CA GLU A 3 -17.35 -60.04 12.37
C GLU A 3 -16.07 -59.33 12.83
N VAL A 4 -14.99 -59.62 12.13
CA VAL A 4 -13.67 -59.05 12.35
C VAL A 4 -13.69 -57.63 11.78
N HIS A 5 -13.76 -56.62 12.66
CA HIS A 5 -13.62 -55.22 12.23
C HIS A 5 -12.20 -54.96 11.71
N HIS A 6 -12.05 -54.95 10.39
CA HIS A 6 -10.87 -54.44 9.70
C HIS A 6 -10.69 -52.95 9.98
N ARG A 7 -9.76 -52.62 10.89
CA ARG A 7 -9.29 -51.24 11.07
C ARG A 7 -8.34 -50.88 9.93
N ALA A 8 -8.88 -50.27 8.87
CA ALA A 8 -8.07 -49.65 7.84
C ALA A 8 -7.25 -48.50 8.45
N LYS A 9 -5.92 -48.57 8.31
CA LYS A 9 -5.00 -47.48 8.65
C LYS A 9 -5.18 -46.38 7.60
N ILE A 10 -5.92 -45.32 7.92
CA ILE A 10 -5.95 -44.12 7.09
C ILE A 10 -4.75 -43.27 7.50
N SER A 11 -3.71 -43.32 6.69
CA SER A 11 -2.55 -42.44 6.75
C SER A 11 -2.98 -41.02 6.35
N PRO A 12 -2.61 -39.96 7.07
CA PRO A 12 -2.87 -38.59 6.62
C PRO A 12 -1.86 -38.24 5.52
N LYS A 13 -2.15 -38.61 4.28
CA LYS A 13 -1.53 -38.01 3.09
C LYS A 13 -2.45 -36.91 2.59
N ASN A 14 -2.26 -35.71 3.12
CA ASN A 14 -2.50 -34.45 2.41
C ASN A 14 -2.08 -33.29 3.32
N SER A 15 -0.76 -33.08 3.36
CA SER A 15 -0.19 -31.78 3.66
C SER A 15 -0.63 -30.84 2.53
N ALA A 16 -1.72 -30.10 2.74
CA ALA A 16 -2.06 -28.98 1.88
C ALA A 16 -0.96 -27.92 2.06
N GLN A 17 0.07 -28.02 1.22
CA GLN A 17 1.03 -26.98 0.96
C GLN A 17 0.24 -25.79 0.38
N PHE A 18 -0.01 -24.77 1.20
CA PHE A 18 -0.42 -23.48 0.68
C PHE A 18 0.79 -22.88 -0.03
N ASP A 19 0.87 -23.11 -1.34
CA ASP A 19 1.80 -22.36 -2.18
C ASP A 19 1.34 -20.91 -2.16
N ALA A 20 2.10 -20.07 -1.46
CA ALA A 20 1.98 -18.63 -1.55
C ALA A 20 2.07 -18.25 -3.02
N MET A 21 1.10 -17.47 -3.52
CA MET A 21 1.25 -16.79 -4.80
C MET A 21 2.50 -15.91 -4.72
N ASP A 22 3.53 -16.35 -5.44
CA ASP A 22 4.73 -15.59 -5.75
C ASP A 22 4.34 -14.37 -6.59
N VAL A 23 4.13 -13.23 -5.93
CA VAL A 23 4.01 -11.93 -6.57
C VAL A 23 5.43 -11.39 -6.70
N GLY A 24 6.10 -11.80 -7.78
CA GLY A 24 7.50 -11.45 -8.01
C GLY A 24 7.91 -11.59 -9.48
N GLN A 25 7.08 -11.13 -10.43
CA GLN A 25 7.59 -10.88 -11.78
C GLN A 25 8.42 -9.59 -11.74
N ASP A 26 9.74 -9.76 -11.62
CA ASP A 26 10.73 -8.71 -11.81
C ASP A 26 10.61 -8.12 -13.23
N ILE A 27 9.93 -6.98 -13.34
CA ILE A 27 9.96 -6.13 -14.53
C ILE A 27 11.35 -5.49 -14.65
N ASN A 28 12.23 -6.14 -15.41
CA ASN A 28 13.53 -5.60 -15.77
C ASN A 28 13.36 -4.44 -16.77
N LEU A 29 13.52 -3.21 -16.28
CA LEU A 29 13.42 -1.97 -17.07
C LEU A 29 14.73 -1.55 -17.75
N ASN A 30 15.76 -2.40 -17.82
CA ASN A 30 17.00 -2.08 -18.53
C ASN A 30 17.02 -2.70 -19.94
N SER A 31 16.23 -2.12 -20.84
CA SER A 31 16.50 -2.19 -22.28
C SER A 31 16.92 -0.80 -22.77
N PRO A 32 18.19 -0.56 -23.15
CA PRO A 32 18.55 0.65 -23.85
C PRO A 32 17.97 0.53 -25.26
N ASN A 33 16.83 1.20 -25.48
CA ASN A 33 16.26 1.38 -26.81
C ASN A 33 17.32 2.08 -27.68
N LYS A 34 17.93 1.32 -28.60
CA LYS A 34 18.87 1.84 -29.60
C LYS A 34 18.04 2.42 -30.76
N GLY A 35 17.44 3.58 -30.52
CA GLY A 35 16.68 4.36 -31.50
C GLY A 35 17.48 5.60 -31.92
N LEU A 36 17.69 5.73 -33.23
CA LEU A 36 18.59 6.63 -33.93
C LEU A 36 18.51 8.11 -33.49
N GLY A 37 19.65 8.71 -33.15
CA GLY A 37 19.82 10.16 -33.14
C GLY A 37 20.12 10.70 -34.55
N PRO A 38 19.72 11.95 -34.87
CA PRO A 38 20.06 12.57 -36.14
C PRO A 38 21.41 13.28 -36.00
N ALA A 39 22.46 12.72 -36.59
CA ALA A 39 23.74 13.42 -36.70
C ALA A 39 24.49 13.02 -37.99
N GLY A 40 24.57 13.98 -38.92
CA GLY A 40 25.79 14.25 -39.67
C GLY A 40 26.03 13.50 -40.99
N GLY A 41 25.68 14.17 -42.10
CA GLY A 41 26.63 14.44 -43.17
C GLY A 41 26.60 13.53 -44.42
N ALA A 42 25.96 14.01 -45.49
CA ALA A 42 26.54 14.17 -46.84
C ALA A 42 25.48 14.70 -47.84
N ASP A 43 25.69 15.92 -48.35
CA ASP A 43 24.97 16.60 -49.46
C ASP A 43 25.20 15.90 -50.84
N PRO A 44 24.66 16.35 -52.01
CA PRO A 44 23.75 17.50 -52.30
C PRO A 44 22.59 17.17 -53.28
N LEU A 45 21.81 18.23 -53.60
CA LEU A 45 20.96 18.44 -54.80
C LEU A 45 19.44 18.27 -54.61
N THR A 46 18.75 19.34 -54.21
CA THR A 46 17.96 20.18 -55.16
C THR A 46 17.33 21.40 -54.47
N ASP A 47 17.42 22.50 -55.20
CA ASP A 47 16.98 23.90 -54.99
C ASP A 47 15.58 24.17 -54.37
N VAL A 48 15.53 25.10 -53.39
CA VAL A 48 14.84 26.43 -53.40
C VAL A 48 13.31 26.51 -53.74
N PRO A 49 12.46 27.33 -53.06
CA PRO A 49 12.47 27.83 -51.67
C PRO A 49 11.10 28.10 -50.98
N VAL A 50 11.21 28.47 -49.69
CA VAL A 50 10.48 29.54 -48.96
C VAL A 50 9.06 29.30 -48.44
N GLU A 51 9.07 28.92 -47.16
CA GLU A 51 8.14 29.32 -46.11
C GLU A 51 7.81 30.82 -46.13
N GLY A 52 6.53 31.15 -45.94
CA GLY A 52 6.07 32.52 -45.71
C GLY A 52 4.70 32.48 -45.06
N GLY A 53 4.68 32.52 -43.72
CA GLY A 53 3.49 32.37 -42.91
C GLY A 53 2.36 33.35 -43.26
N ALA A 54 1.13 32.83 -43.19
CA ALA A 54 -0.06 33.62 -42.91
C ALA A 54 -0.87 32.89 -41.85
N VAL A 55 -1.07 33.60 -40.75
CA VAL A 55 -1.85 33.22 -39.57
C VAL A 55 -3.23 32.74 -40.03
N GLY A 56 -3.42 31.42 -40.00
CA GLY A 56 -4.65 30.74 -40.34
C GLY A 56 -5.69 30.96 -39.25
N VAL A 57 -6.60 31.87 -39.57
CA VAL A 57 -7.89 32.13 -38.93
C VAL A 57 -8.54 30.86 -38.38
N SER A 58 -8.88 30.89 -37.08
CA SER A 58 -9.99 30.15 -36.47
C SER A 58 -9.96 28.61 -36.58
N SER A 59 -9.23 27.93 -35.71
CA SER A 59 -9.60 26.57 -35.29
C SER A 59 -10.81 26.62 -34.34
N ILE A 60 -11.95 27.01 -34.89
CA ILE A 60 -13.26 26.64 -34.37
C ILE A 60 -13.84 25.72 -35.45
N ASN A 61 -13.84 24.42 -35.17
CA ASN A 61 -14.58 23.38 -35.92
C ASN A 61 -14.03 22.97 -37.30
N THR A 62 -12.71 22.88 -37.49
CA THR A 62 -12.19 22.17 -38.67
C THR A 62 -11.93 20.71 -38.31
N LEU A 63 -12.67 19.79 -38.96
CA LEU A 63 -12.45 18.34 -38.87
C LEU A 63 -10.97 17.99 -39.09
N PRO A 64 -10.42 17.01 -38.37
CA PRO A 64 -9.05 16.56 -38.59
C PRO A 64 -8.86 16.11 -40.05
N PRO A 65 -7.69 16.37 -40.68
CA PRO A 65 -7.48 16.07 -42.09
C PRO A 65 -7.67 14.57 -42.37
N GLY A 66 -8.68 14.23 -43.17
CA GLY A 66 -8.99 12.85 -43.58
C GLY A 66 -10.24 12.22 -42.94
N LEU A 67 -10.94 12.94 -42.05
CA LEU A 67 -12.22 12.49 -41.47
C LEU A 67 -13.39 13.17 -42.18
N THR A 68 -14.34 12.39 -42.69
CA THR A 68 -15.58 12.94 -43.25
C THR A 68 -16.50 13.42 -42.13
N GLU A 69 -17.40 14.37 -42.43
CA GLU A 69 -18.34 14.92 -41.43
C GLU A 69 -19.23 13.82 -40.82
N GLU A 70 -19.57 12.81 -41.60
CA GLU A 70 -20.40 11.67 -41.17
C GLU A 70 -19.67 10.79 -40.15
N GLU A 71 -18.40 10.45 -40.39
CA GLU A 71 -17.59 9.68 -39.45
C GLU A 71 -17.33 10.46 -38.15
N ALA A 72 -17.18 11.78 -38.23
CA ALA A 72 -16.97 12.62 -37.06
C ALA A 72 -18.20 12.67 -36.16
N GLU A 73 -19.41 12.72 -36.73
CA GLU A 73 -20.65 12.69 -35.98
C GLU A 73 -20.89 11.30 -35.35
N GLU A 74 -20.53 10.22 -36.03
CA GLU A 74 -20.60 8.86 -35.48
C GLU A 74 -19.68 8.71 -34.25
N ILE A 75 -18.43 9.18 -34.35
CA ILE A 75 -17.47 9.18 -33.23
C ILE A 75 -17.99 10.01 -32.04
N ARG A 76 -18.64 11.15 -32.29
CA ARG A 76 -19.27 11.95 -31.22
C ARG A 76 -20.41 11.21 -30.55
N SER A 77 -21.27 10.55 -31.33
CA SER A 77 -22.36 9.74 -30.79
C SER A 77 -21.84 8.57 -29.96
N GLU A 78 -20.80 7.88 -30.41
CA GLU A 78 -20.18 6.79 -29.66
C GLU A 78 -19.53 7.31 -28.37
N LEU A 79 -18.85 8.45 -28.44
CA LEU A 79 -18.27 9.09 -27.25
C LEU A 79 -19.34 9.38 -26.19
N VAL A 80 -20.48 9.98 -26.59
CA VAL A 80 -21.59 10.26 -25.68
C VAL A 80 -22.10 8.97 -25.02
N LYS A 81 -22.29 7.92 -25.81
CA LYS A 81 -22.74 6.62 -25.30
C LYS A 81 -21.74 6.04 -24.29
N VAL A 82 -20.45 6.07 -24.59
CA VAL A 82 -19.39 5.60 -23.68
C VAL A 82 -19.37 6.43 -22.39
N GLU A 83 -19.57 7.75 -22.46
CA GLU A 83 -19.66 8.62 -21.28
C GLU A 83 -20.86 8.27 -20.38
N GLU A 84 -22.01 7.94 -20.97
CA GLU A 84 -23.20 7.47 -20.25
C GLU A 84 -22.97 6.11 -19.57
N GLU A 85 -22.31 5.18 -20.26
CA GLU A 85 -21.93 3.87 -19.70
C GLU A 85 -20.96 4.06 -18.52
N ILE A 86 -19.94 4.91 -18.67
CA ILE A 86 -19.00 5.26 -17.60
C ILE A 86 -19.74 5.85 -16.40
N SER A 87 -20.66 6.79 -16.64
CA SER A 87 -21.48 7.40 -15.58
C SER A 87 -22.28 6.34 -14.83
N THR A 88 -22.93 5.45 -15.56
CA THR A 88 -23.72 4.35 -14.99
C THR A 88 -22.84 3.39 -14.18
N LEU A 89 -21.68 2.99 -14.72
CA LEU A 89 -20.74 2.11 -14.03
C LEU A 89 -20.23 2.72 -12.72
N ARG A 90 -19.95 4.03 -12.69
CA ARG A 90 -19.58 4.74 -11.46
C ARG A 90 -20.70 4.68 -10.41
N GLN A 91 -21.95 4.90 -10.82
CA GLN A 91 -23.09 4.80 -9.91
C GLN A 91 -23.26 3.39 -9.34
N VAL A 92 -23.15 2.37 -10.19
CA VAL A 92 -23.21 0.97 -9.79
C VAL A 92 -22.06 0.62 -8.84
N LEU A 93 -20.85 1.11 -9.11
CA LEU A 93 -19.69 0.90 -8.25
C LEU A 93 -19.91 1.52 -6.87
N LEU A 94 -20.32 2.79 -6.80
CA LEU A 94 -20.64 3.47 -5.54
C LEU A 94 -21.70 2.72 -4.74
N ALA A 95 -22.74 2.21 -5.41
CA ALA A 95 -23.77 1.39 -4.76
C ALA A 95 -23.20 0.08 -4.20
N LYS A 96 -22.29 -0.58 -4.92
CA LYS A 96 -21.60 -1.80 -4.46
C LYS A 96 -20.63 -1.55 -3.32
N GLU A 97 -19.88 -0.45 -3.35
CA GLU A 97 -18.99 -0.04 -2.28
C GLU A 97 -19.76 0.22 -0.99
N LYS A 98 -20.88 0.94 -1.08
CA LYS A 98 -21.81 1.14 0.04
C LYS A 98 -22.34 -0.19 0.58
N HIS A 99 -22.81 -1.09 -0.29
CA HIS A 99 -23.32 -2.39 0.11
C HIS A 99 -22.24 -3.24 0.80
N SER A 100 -21.02 -3.24 0.29
CA SER A 100 -19.86 -3.91 0.89
C SER A 100 -19.54 -3.33 2.27
N ALA A 101 -19.54 -2.01 2.43
CA ALA A 101 -19.34 -1.35 3.71
C ALA A 101 -20.44 -1.72 4.73
N ASP A 102 -21.70 -1.79 4.29
CA ASP A 102 -22.83 -2.21 5.12
C ASP A 102 -22.70 -3.69 5.55
N LEU A 103 -22.25 -4.57 4.66
CA LEU A 103 -21.95 -5.98 4.99
C LEU A 103 -20.80 -6.10 6.00
N LYS A 104 -19.70 -5.35 5.81
CA LYS A 104 -18.57 -5.31 6.78
C LYS A 104 -19.05 -4.86 8.16
N ARG A 105 -19.91 -3.83 8.22
CA ARG A 105 -20.51 -3.37 9.48
C ARG A 105 -21.36 -4.45 10.14
N LYS A 106 -22.19 -5.16 9.38
CA LYS A 106 -23.01 -6.29 9.89
C LYS A 106 -22.16 -7.45 10.40
N LEU A 107 -21.02 -7.73 9.76
CA LEU A 107 -20.06 -8.74 10.19
C LEU A 107 -19.15 -8.26 11.34
N GLY A 108 -19.26 -7.01 11.78
CA GLY A 108 -18.42 -6.46 12.85
C GLY A 108 -17.00 -6.06 12.42
N LEU A 109 -16.70 -6.13 11.11
CA LEU A 109 -15.46 -5.70 10.46
C LEU A 109 -15.49 -4.19 10.16
N SER A 110 -16.07 -3.41 11.07
CA SER A 110 -16.06 -1.96 10.94
C SER A 110 -14.64 -1.45 11.21
N PRO A 111 -14.11 -0.47 10.44
CA PRO A 111 -12.77 0.09 10.66
C PRO A 111 -12.51 0.52 12.12
N LEU A 112 -13.56 0.99 12.81
CA LEU A 112 -13.50 1.36 14.23
C LEU A 112 -13.31 0.14 15.16
N ASN A 113 -13.90 -1.00 14.83
CA ASN A 113 -13.74 -2.24 15.59
C ASN A 113 -12.34 -2.80 15.44
N GLU A 114 -11.78 -2.81 14.22
CA GLU A 114 -10.40 -3.22 13.97
C GLU A 114 -9.41 -2.32 14.71
N LEU A 115 -9.60 -0.99 14.65
CA LEU A 115 -8.79 -0.04 15.40
C LEU A 115 -8.86 -0.31 16.91
N LYS A 116 -10.07 -0.45 17.47
CA LYS A 116 -10.25 -0.73 18.91
C LYS A 116 -9.57 -2.04 19.32
N GLN A 117 -9.69 -3.10 18.51
CA GLN A 117 -9.06 -4.37 18.81
C GLN A 117 -7.53 -4.29 18.72
N ASN A 118 -6.98 -3.62 17.70
CA ASN A 118 -5.53 -3.45 17.55
C ASN A 118 -4.94 -2.61 18.68
N LEU A 119 -5.61 -1.53 19.10
CA LEU A 119 -5.19 -0.72 20.25
C LEU A 119 -5.27 -1.49 21.55
N THR A 120 -6.35 -2.24 21.78
CA THR A 120 -6.54 -3.03 23.00
C THR A 120 -5.46 -4.11 23.11
N LYS A 121 -5.14 -4.80 22.00
CA LYS A 121 -4.05 -5.77 21.94
C LYS A 121 -2.70 -5.10 22.16
N GLY A 122 -2.37 -4.04 21.42
CA GLY A 122 -1.10 -3.32 21.60
C GLY A 122 -0.90 -2.78 23.02
N TRP A 123 -1.96 -2.28 23.65
CA TRP A 123 -1.92 -1.87 25.05
C TRP A 123 -1.68 -3.06 26.00
N GLN A 124 -2.43 -4.15 25.82
CA GLN A 124 -2.26 -5.36 26.63
C GLN A 124 -0.87 -5.98 26.43
N ASP A 125 -0.36 -6.00 25.21
CA ASP A 125 0.96 -6.53 24.86
C ASP A 125 2.06 -5.69 25.51
N VAL A 126 1.92 -4.37 25.55
CA VAL A 126 2.87 -3.50 26.26
C VAL A 126 2.79 -3.71 27.77
N GLN A 127 1.59 -3.86 28.33
CA GLN A 127 1.40 -4.11 29.76
C GLN A 127 1.93 -5.50 30.19
N THR A 128 1.78 -6.52 29.35
CA THR A 128 2.14 -7.91 29.65
C THR A 128 3.53 -8.30 29.16
N SER A 129 4.18 -7.48 28.32
CA SER A 129 5.51 -7.78 27.82
C SER A 129 6.57 -7.61 28.90
N ASN A 130 7.55 -8.53 28.84
CA ASN A 130 8.80 -8.48 29.60
C ASN A 130 9.49 -7.12 29.57
N ALA A 131 9.26 -6.27 28.56
CA ALA A 131 9.82 -4.92 28.52
C ALA A 131 9.28 -4.00 29.63
N TYR A 132 7.97 -4.02 29.92
CA TYR A 132 7.40 -3.25 31.03
C TYR A 132 7.83 -3.83 32.37
N VAL A 133 7.69 -5.16 32.55
CA VAL A 133 8.10 -5.88 33.76
C VAL A 133 9.59 -5.65 34.08
N ARG A 134 10.50 -5.86 33.11
CA ARG A 134 11.94 -5.60 33.30
C ARG A 134 12.28 -4.13 33.54
N THR A 135 11.51 -3.19 32.98
CA THR A 135 11.74 -1.75 33.24
C THR A 135 11.29 -1.38 34.65
N THR A 136 10.16 -1.92 35.12
CA THR A 136 9.70 -1.71 36.50
C THR A 136 10.61 -2.40 37.51
N GLU A 137 11.14 -3.59 37.20
CA GLU A 137 12.11 -4.29 38.04
C GLU A 137 13.42 -3.49 38.14
N LYS A 138 13.96 -3.01 37.01
CA LYS A 138 15.17 -2.17 36.99
C LYS A 138 15.00 -0.84 37.72
N LEU A 139 13.82 -0.22 37.64
CA LEU A 139 13.52 0.99 38.40
C LEU A 139 13.45 0.69 39.90
N GLY A 140 12.85 -0.44 40.28
CA GLY A 140 12.84 -0.95 41.65
C GLY A 140 14.25 -1.22 42.19
N GLU A 141 15.09 -1.90 41.40
CA GLU A 141 16.49 -2.17 41.75
C GLU A 141 17.32 -0.89 41.92
N TRP A 142 17.11 0.11 41.07
CA TRP A 142 17.80 1.40 41.20
C TRP A 142 17.34 2.15 42.45
N ASN A 143 16.03 2.15 42.73
CA ASN A 143 15.48 2.73 43.94
C ASN A 143 16.01 2.04 45.21
N GLU A 144 16.07 0.71 45.22
CA GLU A 144 16.62 -0.08 46.32
C GLU A 144 18.11 0.18 46.55
N LYS A 145 18.90 0.42 45.49
CA LYS A 145 20.34 0.67 45.60
C LYS A 145 20.68 2.12 45.94
N VAL A 146 19.98 3.09 45.36
CA VAL A 146 20.33 4.52 45.48
C VAL A 146 19.80 5.14 46.75
N LEU A 147 18.60 4.77 47.21
CA LEU A 147 18.03 5.34 48.43
C LEU A 147 18.92 5.07 49.66
N PRO A 148 19.38 3.84 49.95
CA PRO A 148 20.24 3.59 51.10
C PRO A 148 21.61 4.27 51.01
N LEU A 149 22.20 4.36 49.81
CA LEU A 149 23.46 5.07 49.62
C LEU A 149 23.32 6.56 49.91
N SER A 150 22.22 7.18 49.46
CA SER A 150 21.94 8.59 49.72
C SER A 150 21.72 8.89 51.21
N LEU A 151 21.02 7.99 51.92
CA LEU A 151 20.80 8.11 53.37
C LEU A 151 22.10 7.91 54.14
N THR A 152 22.89 6.91 53.77
CA THR A 152 24.17 6.60 54.42
C THR A 152 25.18 7.74 54.26
N LEU A 153 25.28 8.32 53.05
CA LEU A 153 26.12 9.49 52.79
C LEU A 153 25.65 10.71 53.58
N ASN A 154 24.34 10.97 53.66
CA ASN A 154 23.81 12.09 54.44
C ASN A 154 24.08 11.95 55.95
N VAL A 155 24.02 10.73 56.49
CA VAL A 155 24.37 10.47 57.90
C VAL A 155 25.87 10.70 58.12
N TYR A 156 26.72 10.15 57.25
CA TYR A 156 28.18 10.28 57.34
C TYR A 156 28.65 11.74 57.25
N LEU A 157 28.05 12.54 56.36
CA LEU A 157 28.37 13.95 56.20
C LEU A 157 27.82 14.85 57.33
N ARG A 158 26.88 14.36 58.14
CA ARG A 158 26.21 15.14 59.19
C ARG A 158 26.68 14.81 60.60
N THR A 159 27.38 13.69 60.81
CA THR A 159 28.02 13.37 62.08
C THR A 159 29.38 14.08 62.18
N PRO A 160 29.59 15.00 63.16
CA PRO A 160 30.91 15.54 63.41
C PRO A 160 31.85 14.41 63.84
N ALA A 161 33.03 14.33 63.23
CA ALA A 161 34.05 13.39 63.62
C ALA A 161 34.44 13.64 65.08
N VAL A 162 33.99 12.78 65.99
CA VAL A 162 34.54 12.71 67.34
C VAL A 162 35.94 12.12 67.18
N GLY A 163 36.93 13.01 67.12
CA GLY A 163 38.34 12.65 67.18
C GLY A 163 38.63 11.94 68.49
N TYR A 164 39.32 10.79 68.37
CA TYR A 164 39.95 10.11 69.50
C TYR A 164 41.20 10.87 69.95
#